data_AF-A0AAU3E662-F1
#
_entry.id   AF-A0AAU3E662-F1
#
_cell.length_a   1.000
_cell.length_b   1.000
_cell.length_c   1.000
_cell.angle_alpha   90.00
_cell.angle_beta   90.00
_cell.angle_gamma   90.00
#
_symmetry.space_group_name_H-M   'P 1'
#
loop_
_entity.id
_entity.type
_entity.pdbx_description
1 polymer ?
#
loop_
_entity_poly.entity_id
_entity_poly.type
_entity_poly.pdbx_seq_one_letter_code
_entity_poly.pdbx_strand_id
1 'polypeptide(L)'
;MFGRGNKELDAAVRELAEADTLAFGGVGFAGTLLPVTEAYREVERQLDAHPEQARQKVDRLLEHGSPAGRAYAATLLGRVDPAGARAAWESLRDEPAEFTTFGGCVMGRTTLGEYAAGQLAEG
;
A
#
# COMPACT_ATOMS: atom_id res chain seq x y z
N MET A 1 -2.56 5.61 -27.14
CA MET A 1 -3.13 6.67 -26.29
C MET A 1 -2.70 6.41 -24.83
N PHE A 2 -1.40 6.56 -24.51
CA PHE A 2 -0.77 6.08 -23.26
C PHE A 2 -0.60 7.15 -22.15
N GLY A 3 -1.22 8.33 -22.30
CA GLY A 3 -0.92 9.48 -21.43
C GLY A 3 -1.85 9.71 -20.24
N ARG A 4 -3.02 9.05 -20.18
CA ARG A 4 -4.03 9.30 -19.12
C ARG A 4 -3.89 8.35 -17.94
N GLY A 5 -3.82 7.05 -18.19
CA GLY A 5 -3.63 6.03 -17.13
C GLY A 5 -2.32 6.21 -16.34
N ASN A 6 -1.24 6.68 -16.99
CA ASN A 6 0.02 6.96 -16.29
C ASN A 6 -0.10 8.15 -15.32
N LYS A 7 -0.89 9.18 -15.66
CA LYS A 7 -1.12 10.33 -14.76
C LYS A 7 -2.00 9.95 -13.57
N GLU A 8 -3.01 9.12 -13.79
CA GLU A 8 -3.88 8.60 -12.72
C GLU A 8 -3.09 7.69 -11.77
N LEU A 9 -2.25 6.82 -12.32
CA LEU A 9 -1.32 5.99 -11.55
C LEU A 9 -0.32 6.84 -10.75
N ASP A 10 0.30 7.85 -11.36
CA ASP A 10 1.24 8.75 -10.66
C ASP A 10 0.56 9.52 -9.52
N ALA A 11 -0.67 10.00 -9.73
CA ALA A 11 -1.44 10.67 -8.69
C ALA A 11 -1.80 9.71 -7.54
N ALA A 12 -2.25 8.50 -7.86
CA ALA A 12 -2.60 7.49 -6.88
C ALA A 12 -1.37 7.04 -6.06
N VAL A 13 -0.24 6.79 -6.72
CA VAL A 13 1.01 6.42 -6.05
C VAL A 13 1.49 7.55 -5.14
N ARG A 14 1.33 8.80 -5.54
CA ARG A 14 1.67 9.95 -4.70
C ARG A 14 0.77 10.04 -3.47
N GLU A 15 -0.54 9.83 -3.62
CA GLU A 15 -1.47 9.80 -2.50
C GLU A 15 -1.11 8.70 -1.50
N LEU A 16 -0.72 7.52 -1.99
CA LEU A 16 -0.22 6.43 -1.14
C LEU A 16 1.12 6.78 -0.48
N ALA A 17 2.01 7.50 -1.18
CA ALA A 17 3.33 7.88 -0.66
C ALA A 17 3.23 8.88 0.49
N GLU A 18 2.21 9.73 0.50
CA GLU A 18 1.94 10.71 1.55
C GLU A 18 0.96 10.18 2.61
N ALA A 19 0.52 8.92 2.50
CA ALA A 19 -0.47 8.35 3.40
C ALA A 19 0.10 8.12 4.81
N ASP A 20 -0.56 8.62 5.85
CA ASP A 20 -0.22 8.29 7.24
C ASP A 20 -1.14 7.20 7.84
N THR A 21 -2.08 6.73 7.03
CA THR A 21 -3.13 5.79 7.43
C THR A 21 -3.27 4.68 6.41
N LEU A 22 -3.33 3.45 6.89
CA LEU A 22 -3.54 2.25 6.11
C LEU A 22 -4.96 1.71 6.32
N ALA A 23 -5.76 1.79 5.27
CA ALA A 23 -7.14 1.33 5.18
C ALA A 23 -7.42 0.66 3.82
N PHE A 24 -7.80 -0.61 3.84
CA PHE A 24 -8.15 -1.36 2.62
C PHE A 24 -9.66 -1.36 2.31
N GLY A 25 -10.48 -0.77 3.19
CA GLY A 25 -11.93 -0.75 3.06
C GLY A 25 -12.54 0.54 3.62
N GLY A 26 -13.87 0.64 3.59
CA GLY A 26 -14.58 1.77 4.18
C GLY A 26 -14.29 1.86 5.68
N VAL A 27 -13.95 3.06 6.15
CA VAL A 27 -13.62 3.31 7.55
C VAL A 27 -14.80 3.94 8.28
N GLY A 28 -14.99 3.52 9.54
CA GLY A 28 -16.02 4.05 10.43
C GLY A 28 -17.45 3.59 10.11
N PHE A 29 -18.39 4.05 10.94
CA PHE A 29 -19.80 3.63 10.89
C PHE A 29 -20.54 4.00 9.60
N ALA A 30 -20.06 5.01 8.87
CA ALA A 30 -20.63 5.43 7.59
C ALA A 30 -20.04 4.69 6.37
N GLY A 31 -19.01 3.85 6.57
CA GLY A 31 -18.32 3.16 5.47
C GLY A 31 -17.63 4.13 4.51
N THR A 32 -17.13 5.25 5.01
CA THR A 32 -16.47 6.27 4.18
C THR A 32 -15.21 5.70 3.57
N LEU A 33 -15.09 5.75 2.24
CA LEU A 33 -13.84 5.44 1.56
C LEU A 33 -12.88 6.61 1.73
N LEU A 34 -11.68 6.34 2.25
CA LEU A 34 -10.63 7.33 2.30
C LEU A 34 -10.02 7.53 0.89
N PRO A 35 -9.51 8.73 0.57
CA PRO A 35 -8.79 8.97 -0.68
C PRO A 35 -7.65 7.97 -0.92
N VAL A 36 -6.94 7.58 0.15
CA VAL A 36 -5.88 6.55 0.10
C VAL A 36 -6.40 5.17 -0.30
N THR A 37 -7.63 4.82 0.08
CA THR A 37 -8.26 3.54 -0.31
C THR A 37 -8.69 3.56 -1.77
N GLU A 38 -9.15 4.71 -2.27
CA GLU A 38 -9.43 4.88 -3.70
C GLU A 38 -8.15 4.82 -4.53
N ALA A 39 -7.10 5.50 -4.07
CA ALA A 39 -5.77 5.43 -4.69
C ALA A 39 -5.23 4.00 -4.73
N TYR A 40 -5.34 3.25 -3.62
CA TYR A 40 -4.96 1.84 -3.57
C TYR A 40 -5.68 1.02 -4.66
N ARG A 41 -7.01 1.16 -4.78
CA ARG A 41 -7.81 0.45 -5.79
C ARG A 41 -7.43 0.84 -7.22
N GLU A 42 -7.09 2.11 -7.44
CA GLU A 42 -6.62 2.56 -8.74
C GLU A 42 -5.28 1.93 -9.10
N VAL A 43 -4.32 1.89 -8.17
CA VAL A 43 -3.04 1.21 -8.40
C VAL A 43 -3.25 -0.30 -8.62
N GLU A 44 -4.15 -0.94 -7.88
CA GLU A 44 -4.53 -2.35 -8.08
C GLU A 44 -5.07 -2.57 -9.51
N ARG A 45 -5.99 -1.73 -9.98
CA ARG A 45 -6.51 -1.80 -11.35
C ARG A 45 -5.42 -1.61 -12.41
N GLN A 46 -4.47 -0.71 -12.16
CA GLN A 46 -3.36 -0.45 -13.07
C GLN A 46 -2.31 -1.57 -13.04
N LEU A 47 -2.14 -2.28 -11.91
CA LEU A 47 -1.33 -3.50 -11.86
C LEU A 47 -1.92 -4.60 -12.73
N ASP A 48 -3.25 -4.77 -12.72
CA ASP A 48 -3.91 -5.76 -13.57
C ASP A 48 -3.85 -5.38 -15.05
N ALA A 49 -3.99 -4.09 -15.38
CA ALA A 49 -3.97 -3.61 -16.77
C ALA A 49 -2.55 -3.46 -17.36
N HIS A 50 -1.59 -3.02 -16.53
CA HIS A 50 -0.24 -2.61 -16.91
C HIS A 50 0.80 -3.03 -15.85
N PRO A 51 1.02 -4.35 -15.68
CA PRO A 51 1.80 -4.89 -14.57
C PRO A 51 3.24 -4.37 -14.49
N GLU A 52 3.94 -4.25 -15.62
CA GLU A 52 5.34 -3.79 -15.63
C GLU A 52 5.50 -2.32 -15.19
N GLN A 53 4.61 -1.45 -15.66
CA GLN A 53 4.65 -0.02 -15.34
C GLN A 53 4.22 0.25 -13.90
N ALA A 54 3.14 -0.40 -13.46
CA ALA A 54 2.66 -0.25 -12.09
C ALA A 54 3.64 -0.87 -11.09
N ARG A 55 4.31 -1.98 -11.43
CA ARG A 55 5.36 -2.58 -10.59
C ARG A 55 6.50 -1.62 -10.32
N GLN A 56 7.04 -0.93 -11.35
CA GLN A 56 8.08 0.08 -11.14
C GLN A 56 7.66 1.19 -10.18
N LYS A 57 6.38 1.60 -10.21
CA LYS A 57 5.87 2.64 -9.29
C LYS A 57 5.70 2.10 -7.87
N VAL A 58 5.25 0.85 -7.72
CA VAL A 58 5.14 0.16 -6.44
C VAL A 58 6.51 -0.04 -5.80
N ASP A 59 7.52 -0.46 -6.56
CA ASP A 59 8.90 -0.58 -6.07
C ASP A 59 9.41 0.78 -5.57
N ARG A 60 9.17 1.86 -6.33
CA ARG A 60 9.55 3.22 -5.91
C ARG A 60 8.80 3.67 -4.66
N LEU A 61 7.52 3.30 -4.53
CA LEU A 61 6.70 3.60 -3.35
C LEU A 61 7.22 2.85 -2.11
N LEU A 62 7.71 1.62 -2.28
CA LEU A 62 8.33 0.84 -1.21
C LEU A 62 9.64 1.46 -0.71
N GLU A 63 10.39 2.14 -1.59
CA GLU A 63 11.65 2.80 -1.23
C GLU A 63 11.45 4.21 -0.63
N HIS A 64 10.48 4.97 -1.13
CA HIS A 64 10.33 6.40 -0.83
C HIS A 64 9.01 6.80 -0.16
N GLY A 65 8.06 5.88 -0.02
CA GLY A 65 6.78 6.15 0.61
C GLY A 65 6.89 6.38 2.12
N SER A 66 5.86 6.99 2.68
CA SER A 66 5.58 6.97 4.11
C SER A 66 5.46 5.54 4.65
N PRO A 67 5.47 5.33 5.98
CA PRO A 67 5.33 4.00 6.55
C PRO A 67 4.06 3.25 6.08
N ALA A 68 2.91 3.95 6.01
CA ALA A 68 1.69 3.35 5.48
C ALA A 68 1.78 3.12 3.96
N GLY A 69 2.40 4.03 3.21
CA GLY A 69 2.63 3.88 1.77
C GLY A 69 3.51 2.67 1.43
N ARG A 70 4.57 2.42 2.21
CA ARG A 70 5.44 1.25 2.08
C ARG A 70 4.67 -0.04 2.38
N ALA A 71 3.82 -0.03 3.40
CA ALA A 71 2.94 -1.16 3.69
C ALA A 71 1.95 -1.43 2.53
N TYR A 72 1.33 -0.39 1.96
CA TYR A 72 0.49 -0.53 0.76
C TYR A 72 1.27 -1.10 -0.42
N ALA A 73 2.49 -0.62 -0.66
CA ALA A 73 3.35 -1.10 -1.73
C ALA A 73 3.65 -2.60 -1.59
N ALA A 74 4.07 -3.03 -0.40
CA ALA A 74 4.36 -4.44 -0.14
C ALA A 74 3.11 -5.33 -0.28
N THR A 75 1.93 -4.87 0.14
CA THR A 75 0.66 -5.57 -0.10
C THR A 75 0.34 -5.70 -1.59
N LEU A 76 0.48 -4.62 -2.37
CA LEU A 76 0.26 -4.63 -3.81
C LEU A 76 1.24 -5.56 -4.53
N LEU A 77 2.50 -5.55 -4.11
CA LEU A 77 3.54 -6.43 -4.64
C LEU A 77 3.16 -7.90 -4.43
N GLY A 78 2.54 -8.26 -3.31
CA GLY A 78 2.16 -9.64 -2.99
C GLY A 78 1.19 -10.28 -3.97
N ARG A 79 0.42 -9.46 -4.69
CA ARG A 79 -0.53 -9.94 -5.71
C ARG A 79 0.17 -10.39 -7.00
N VAL A 80 1.25 -9.71 -7.38
CA VAL A 80 1.97 -9.94 -8.64
C VAL A 80 3.26 -10.73 -8.45
N ASP A 81 3.87 -10.62 -7.28
CA ASP A 81 5.10 -11.28 -6.89
C ASP A 81 5.11 -11.57 -5.37
N PRO A 82 4.56 -12.72 -4.95
CA PRO A 82 4.54 -13.12 -3.54
C PRO A 82 5.93 -13.21 -2.92
N ALA A 83 6.94 -13.63 -3.69
CA ALA A 83 8.31 -13.75 -3.20
C ALA A 83 8.94 -12.36 -2.99
N GLY A 84 8.75 -11.45 -3.94
CA GLY A 84 9.16 -10.06 -3.82
C GLY A 84 8.49 -9.36 -2.63
N ALA A 85 7.20 -9.60 -2.42
CA ALA A 85 6.47 -9.05 -1.28
C ALA A 85 6.98 -9.58 0.06
N ARG A 86 7.29 -10.89 0.14
CA ARG A 86 7.90 -11.45 1.35
C ARG A 86 9.24 -10.78 1.65
N ALA A 87 10.11 -10.61 0.66
CA ALA A 87 11.39 -9.93 0.82
C ALA A 87 11.21 -8.46 1.24
N ALA A 88 10.21 -7.77 0.66
CA ALA A 88 9.83 -6.43 1.07
C ALA A 88 9.42 -6.39 2.54
N TRP A 89 8.51 -7.24 2.97
CA TRP A 89 8.10 -7.34 4.38
C TRP A 89 9.26 -7.67 5.31
N GLU A 90 10.14 -8.60 4.92
CA GLU A 90 11.36 -8.92 5.67
C GLU A 90 12.26 -7.70 5.87
N SER A 91 12.43 -6.87 4.83
CA SER A 91 13.21 -5.63 4.92
C SER A 91 12.57 -4.57 5.82
N LEU A 92 11.25 -4.61 5.98
CA LEU A 92 10.48 -3.66 6.78
C LEU A 92 10.34 -4.07 8.26
N ARG A 93 10.78 -5.28 8.65
CA ARG A 93 10.60 -5.81 10.02
C ARG A 93 11.25 -4.96 11.11
N ASP A 94 12.34 -4.28 10.78
CA ASP A 94 13.09 -3.46 11.73
C ASP A 94 12.70 -1.98 11.68
N GLU A 95 11.68 -1.61 10.90
CA GLU A 95 11.24 -0.22 10.76
C GLU A 95 10.39 0.22 11.98
N PRO A 96 10.89 1.15 12.81
CA PRO A 96 10.20 1.58 14.02
C PRO A 96 9.11 2.62 13.75
N ALA A 97 8.92 3.01 12.49
CA ALA A 97 7.99 4.08 12.13
C ALA A 97 6.53 3.64 12.38
N GLU A 98 5.81 4.43 13.16
CA GLU A 98 4.40 4.19 13.47
C GLU A 98 3.47 4.79 12.41
N PHE A 99 2.36 4.11 12.16
CA PHE A 99 1.27 4.62 11.32
C PHE A 99 -0.08 4.13 11.83
N THR A 100 -1.14 4.80 11.37
CA THR A 100 -2.50 4.45 11.76
C THR A 100 -3.01 3.32 10.87
N THR A 101 -3.66 2.31 11.45
CA THR A 101 -4.31 1.24 10.70
C THR A 101 -5.81 1.27 10.92
N PHE A 102 -6.59 1.01 9.89
CA PHE A 102 -8.03 0.82 9.98
C PHE A 102 -8.42 -0.57 9.47
N GLY A 103 -8.94 -1.38 10.38
CA GLY A 103 -9.61 -2.65 10.09
C GLY A 103 -11.12 -2.47 10.23
N GLY A 104 -11.79 -1.98 9.18
CA GLY A 104 -13.22 -1.66 9.23
C GLY A 104 -13.53 -0.53 10.22
N CYS A 105 -14.23 -0.84 11.32
CA CYS A 105 -14.57 0.14 12.37
C CYS A 105 -13.44 0.36 13.39
N VAL A 106 -12.41 -0.48 13.40
CA VAL A 106 -11.35 -0.42 14.41
C VAL A 106 -10.17 0.40 13.88
N MET A 107 -9.89 1.52 14.56
CA MET A 107 -8.65 2.27 14.39
C MET A 107 -7.60 1.71 15.35
N GLY A 108 -6.46 1.28 14.81
CA GLY A 108 -5.27 0.88 15.54
C GLY A 108 -4.09 1.81 15.23
N ARG A 109 -3.05 1.70 16.03
CA ARG A 109 -1.73 2.25 15.72
C ARG A 109 -0.72 1.14 15.91
N THR A 110 0.19 0.98 14.97
CA THR A 110 1.23 -0.04 15.01
C THR A 110 2.46 0.46 14.28
N THR A 111 3.60 -0.17 14.53
CA THR A 111 4.81 0.08 13.77
C THR A 111 4.80 -0.68 12.44
N LEU A 112 5.55 -0.18 11.47
CA LEU A 112 5.76 -0.86 10.19
C LEU A 112 6.39 -2.24 10.39
N GLY A 113 7.34 -2.36 11.33
CA GLY A 113 7.95 -3.63 11.70
C GLY A 113 6.97 -4.65 12.28
N GLU A 114 6.11 -4.26 13.23
CA GLU A 114 5.08 -5.14 13.80
C GLU A 114 4.06 -5.56 12.74
N TYR A 115 3.63 -4.63 11.90
CA TYR A 115 2.69 -4.93 10.82
C TYR A 115 3.29 -5.91 9.81
N ALA A 116 4.55 -5.68 9.41
CA ALA A 116 5.29 -6.57 8.52
C ALA A 116 5.46 -7.97 9.12
N ALA A 117 5.77 -8.07 10.42
CA ALA A 117 5.86 -9.36 11.11
C ALA A 117 4.52 -10.12 11.11
N GLY A 118 3.39 -9.41 11.26
CA GLY A 118 2.05 -9.99 11.12
C GLY A 118 1.79 -10.53 9.72
N GLN A 119 2.12 -9.76 8.68
CA GLN A 119 1.97 -10.20 7.28
C GLN A 119 2.82 -11.44 6.95
N LEU A 120 4.03 -11.52 7.51
CA LEU A 120 4.91 -12.68 7.33
C LEU A 120 4.44 -13.94 8.07
N ALA A 121 3.62 -13.78 9.11
CA ALA A 121 3.04 -14.89 9.88
C ALA A 121 1.73 -15.42 9.28
N GLU A 122 0.98 -14.56 8.58
CA GLU A 122 -0.28 -14.90 7.91
C GLU A 122 -0.09 -15.41 6.46
N GLY A 123 1.12 -15.30 5.90
CA GLY A 123 1.47 -15.63 4.51
C GLY A 123 2.06 -17.02 4.29
#